data_AF-A0A7U6KLH8-F1
#
_entry.id   AF-A0A7U6KLH8-F1
#
_cell.length_a   1.000
_cell.length_b   1.000
_cell.length_c   1.000
_cell.angle_alpha   90.00
_cell.angle_beta   90.00
_cell.angle_gamma   90.00
#
_symmetry.space_group_name_H-M   'P 1'
#
loop_
_entity.id
_entity.type
_entity.pdbx_description
1 polymer ?
#
loop_
_entity_poly.entity_id
_entity_poly.type
_entity_poly.pdbx_seq_one_letter_code
_entity_poly.pdbx_strand_id
1 'polypeptide(L)'
;MYFDPRGVLWIQTDDGAYTDTTSCMLLAALPGKVSDGTTITTSAGQQTRIGMPASNDNIKRFFVGPEGCEVTGITMTPDFKTLFINIQHPGNTWGAVAGGSTPRSATVMITKEDGDVILAESFESAASPA
;
A
#
# COMPACT_ATOMS: atom_id res chain seq x y z
N MET A 1 1.39 -5.49 -6.87
CA MET A 1 1.90 -4.12 -6.66
C MET A 1 1.27 -3.15 -7.66
N TYR A 2 1.23 -1.86 -7.35
CA TYR A 2 0.68 -0.81 -8.22
C TYR A 2 1.39 0.52 -8.00
N PHE A 3 1.69 1.24 -9.08
CA PHE A 3 2.14 2.63 -9.01
C PHE A 3 0.96 3.55 -9.33
N ASP A 4 0.72 4.53 -8.49
CA ASP A 4 -0.18 5.62 -8.86
C ASP A 4 0.55 6.64 -9.76
N PRO A 5 -0.18 7.50 -10.52
CA PRO A 5 0.43 8.50 -11.40
C PRO A 5 1.36 9.50 -10.71
N ARG A 6 1.37 9.53 -9.37
CA ARG A 6 2.20 10.40 -8.56
C ARG A 6 3.51 9.72 -8.12
N GLY A 7 3.68 8.44 -8.43
CA GLY A 7 4.88 7.66 -8.14
C GLY A 7 4.85 6.92 -6.81
N VAL A 8 3.73 6.93 -6.07
CA VAL A 8 3.58 6.11 -4.85
C VAL A 8 3.50 4.64 -5.26
N LEU A 9 4.34 3.80 -4.66
CA LEU A 9 4.28 2.35 -4.80
C LEU A 9 3.36 1.78 -3.73
N TRP A 10 2.28 1.14 -4.17
CA TRP A 10 1.37 0.41 -3.32
C TRP A 10 1.72 -1.09 -3.30
N ILE A 11 2.02 -1.59 -2.11
CA ILE A 11 2.45 -2.97 -1.86
C ILE A 11 1.33 -3.69 -1.13
N GLN A 12 0.88 -4.79 -1.71
CA GLN A 12 -0.19 -5.66 -1.23
C GLN A 12 0.44 -6.95 -0.76
N THR A 13 -0.02 -7.50 0.38
CA THR A 13 0.54 -8.74 0.92
C THR A 13 -0.46 -9.88 0.85
N ASP A 14 0.07 -11.07 0.60
CA ASP A 14 -0.55 -12.37 0.81
C ASP A 14 0.34 -13.12 1.81
N ASP A 15 -0.04 -13.10 3.08
CA ASP A 15 0.77 -13.62 4.17
C ASP A 15 0.05 -14.75 4.89
N GLY A 16 0.66 -15.94 4.85
CA GLY A 16 0.25 -17.12 5.62
C GLY A 16 1.17 -17.44 6.79
N ALA A 17 2.19 -16.62 7.07
CA ALA A 17 3.23 -16.89 8.07
C ALA A 17 3.08 -16.09 9.38
N TYR A 18 2.57 -14.85 9.34
CA TYR A 18 2.38 -14.02 10.55
C TYR A 18 0.91 -13.92 11.00
N THR A 19 0.12 -14.98 10.79
CA THR A 19 -1.33 -14.98 11.03
C THR A 19 -1.72 -14.80 12.51
N ASP A 20 -0.79 -15.00 13.44
CA ASP A 20 -0.98 -14.78 14.89
C ASP A 20 -0.63 -13.34 15.34
N THR A 21 -0.05 -12.55 14.43
CA THR A 21 0.47 -11.21 14.73
C THR A 21 -0.31 -10.13 13.99
N THR A 22 -0.61 -10.36 12.70
CA THR A 22 -1.34 -9.40 11.87
C THR A 22 -2.05 -10.10 10.72
N SER A 23 -2.94 -9.38 10.03
CA SER A 23 -3.56 -9.84 8.78
C SER A 23 -2.86 -9.15 7.59
N CYS A 24 -3.17 -9.61 6.37
CA CYS A 24 -2.62 -9.02 5.15
C CYS A 24 -2.81 -7.51 5.08
N MET A 25 -1.82 -6.81 4.53
CA MET A 25 -1.68 -5.37 4.59
C MET A 25 -1.64 -4.76 3.20
N LEU A 26 -2.00 -3.48 3.15
CA LEU A 26 -1.60 -2.56 2.10
C LEU A 26 -0.60 -1.56 2.68
N LEU A 27 0.55 -1.42 2.05
CA LEU A 27 1.56 -0.42 2.39
C LEU A 27 1.66 0.60 1.26
N ALA A 28 1.92 1.84 1.63
CA ALA A 28 2.28 2.92 0.73
C ALA A 28 3.78 3.22 0.90
N ALA A 29 4.53 3.12 -0.19
CA ALA A 29 5.92 3.54 -0.27
C ALA A 29 6.03 4.81 -1.13
N LEU A 30 6.54 5.88 -0.52
CA LEU A 30 6.73 7.16 -1.19
C LEU A 30 7.97 7.07 -2.10
N PRO A 31 7.92 7.69 -3.29
CA PRO A 31 9.06 7.70 -4.19
C PRO A 31 10.22 8.50 -3.58
N GLY A 32 11.43 7.99 -3.78
CA GLY A 32 12.66 8.71 -3.50
C GLY A 32 13.05 9.68 -4.63
N LYS A 33 14.32 10.07 -4.65
CA LYS A 33 14.92 10.89 -5.71
C LYS A 33 15.96 10.06 -6.47
N VAL A 34 16.14 10.34 -7.76
CA VAL A 34 17.28 9.76 -8.49
C VAL A 34 18.57 10.14 -7.76
N SER A 35 19.44 9.15 -7.54
CA SER A 35 20.71 9.27 -6.81
C SER A 35 20.63 9.41 -5.29
N ASP A 36 19.49 9.14 -4.66
CA ASP A 36 19.37 9.05 -3.19
C ASP A 36 19.91 7.74 -2.56
N GLY A 37 20.31 6.80 -3.41
CA GLY A 37 20.92 5.53 -3.03
C GLY A 37 22.43 5.62 -2.74
N THR A 38 22.99 4.52 -2.25
CA THR A 38 24.42 4.39 -1.96
C THR A 38 25.00 3.08 -2.50
N THR A 39 26.32 3.02 -2.64
CA THR A 39 27.03 1.77 -2.97
C THR A 39 27.38 1.05 -1.68
N ILE A 40 27.06 -0.24 -1.62
CA ILE A 40 27.42 -1.14 -0.52
C ILE A 40 28.23 -2.31 -1.05
N THR A 41 29.03 -2.92 -0.18
CA THR A 41 29.70 -4.20 -0.45
C THR A 41 28.92 -5.31 0.23
N THR A 42 28.53 -6.34 -0.51
CA THR A 42 27.83 -7.51 0.05
C THR A 42 28.77 -8.34 0.93
N SER A 43 28.22 -9.26 1.72
CA SER A 43 29.01 -10.23 2.49
C SER A 43 29.91 -11.13 1.63
N ALA A 44 29.62 -11.24 0.33
CA ALA A 44 30.43 -11.94 -0.67
C ALA A 44 31.53 -11.05 -1.29
N GLY A 45 31.71 -9.81 -0.82
CA GLY A 45 32.73 -8.88 -1.33
C GLY A 45 32.35 -8.13 -2.62
N GLN A 46 31.12 -8.29 -3.11
CA GLN A 46 30.68 -7.65 -4.36
C GLN A 46 30.11 -6.26 -4.11
N GLN A 47 30.53 -5.26 -4.90
CA GLN A 47 29.91 -3.94 -4.84
C GLN A 47 28.57 -3.93 -5.59
N THR A 48 27.55 -3.36 -4.95
CA THR A 48 26.22 -3.18 -5.51
C THR A 48 25.62 -1.85 -5.05
N ARG A 49 24.67 -1.31 -5.80
CA ARG A 49 23.95 -0.08 -5.44
C ARG A 49 22.61 -0.43 -4.83
N ILE A 50 22.31 0.17 -3.68
CA ILE A 50 20.98 0.13 -3.05
C ILE A 50 20.28 1.47 -3.24
N GLY A 51 18.95 1.46 -3.26
CA GLY A 51 18.14 2.69 -3.19
C GLY A 51 18.17 3.32 -1.80
N MET A 52 17.36 4.37 -1.61
CA MET A 52 17.09 4.94 -0.29
C MET A 52 16.68 3.84 0.72
N PRO A 53 17.26 3.81 1.93
CA PRO A 53 16.84 2.88 2.97
C PRO A 53 15.38 3.07 3.36
N ALA A 54 14.67 1.98 3.63
CA ALA A 54 13.31 2.04 4.15
C ALA A 54 13.30 2.64 5.57
N SER A 55 12.36 3.54 5.83
CA SER A 55 12.08 4.14 7.13
C SER A 55 10.58 4.29 7.32
N ASN A 56 10.16 4.57 8.56
CA ASN A 56 8.76 4.89 8.82
C ASN A 56 8.29 6.13 8.06
N ASP A 57 9.18 6.98 7.52
CA ASP A 57 8.78 8.18 6.78
C ASP A 57 8.53 7.91 5.29
N ASN A 58 9.14 6.86 4.73
CA ASN A 58 9.06 6.57 3.30
C ASN A 58 8.31 5.29 2.96
N ILE A 59 8.04 4.42 3.93
CA ILE A 59 7.12 3.30 3.78
C ILE A 59 6.26 3.14 5.03
N LYS A 60 4.94 3.15 4.86
CA LYS A 60 3.99 2.98 5.95
C LYS A 60 2.90 1.98 5.60
N ARG A 61 2.47 1.23 6.61
CA ARG A 61 1.21 0.47 6.56
C ARG A 61 0.06 1.46 6.45
N PHE A 62 -0.75 1.30 5.41
CA PHE A 62 -1.92 2.13 5.13
C PHE A 62 -3.22 1.44 5.54
N PHE A 63 -3.32 0.13 5.32
CA PHE A 63 -4.51 -0.66 5.63
C PHE A 63 -4.14 -2.08 6.08
N VAL A 64 -4.98 -2.68 6.93
CA VAL A 64 -4.93 -4.09 7.34
C VAL A 64 -6.27 -4.71 6.98
N GLY A 65 -6.23 -5.78 6.18
CA GLY A 65 -7.39 -6.54 5.77
C GLY A 65 -7.99 -7.37 6.92
N PRO A 66 -9.18 -7.94 6.71
CA PRO A 66 -9.77 -8.86 7.66
C PRO A 66 -8.93 -10.13 7.81
N GLU A 67 -9.19 -10.85 8.91
CA GLU A 67 -8.53 -12.12 9.19
C GLU A 67 -8.67 -13.13 8.04
N GLY A 68 -7.60 -13.86 7.76
CA GLY A 68 -7.56 -14.92 6.74
C GLY A 68 -7.62 -14.42 5.29
N CYS A 69 -7.70 -13.11 5.06
CA CYS A 69 -7.71 -12.58 3.70
C CYS A 69 -6.32 -12.43 3.11
N GLU A 70 -6.29 -12.35 1.78
CA GLU A 70 -5.25 -11.66 1.02
C GLU A 70 -5.78 -10.27 0.64
N VAL A 71 -4.94 -9.23 0.80
CA VAL A 71 -5.21 -7.92 0.20
C VAL A 71 -4.63 -7.95 -1.20
N THR A 72 -5.45 -7.73 -2.22
CA THR A 72 -5.06 -7.89 -3.63
C THR A 72 -5.85 -6.95 -4.53
N GLY A 73 -5.51 -6.90 -5.83
CA GLY A 73 -6.17 -6.07 -6.84
C GLY A 73 -6.44 -4.61 -6.43
N ILE A 74 -5.66 -3.67 -6.96
CA ILE A 74 -5.73 -2.26 -6.58
C ILE A 74 -5.91 -1.35 -7.79
N THR A 75 -6.69 -0.29 -7.63
CA THR A 75 -6.76 0.83 -8.57
C THR A 75 -7.14 2.12 -7.85
N MET A 76 -6.84 3.27 -8.44
CA MET A 76 -7.12 4.60 -7.89
C MET A 76 -7.91 5.43 -8.91
N THR A 77 -8.83 6.23 -8.41
CA THR A 77 -9.53 7.25 -9.20
C THR A 77 -8.57 8.34 -9.70
N PRO A 78 -8.82 8.96 -10.87
CA PRO A 78 -7.93 10.00 -11.41
C PRO A 78 -7.80 11.26 -10.56
N ASP A 79 -8.77 11.54 -9.68
CA ASP A 79 -8.72 12.65 -8.72
C ASP A 79 -8.00 12.29 -7.41
N PHE A 80 -7.53 11.04 -7.28
CA PHE A 80 -6.84 10.48 -6.12
C PHE A 80 -7.65 10.47 -4.82
N LYS A 81 -8.98 10.59 -4.90
CA LYS A 81 -9.86 10.66 -3.72
C LYS A 81 -10.38 9.30 -3.28
N THR A 82 -10.38 8.34 -4.18
CA THR A 82 -10.93 7.00 -3.95
C THR A 82 -9.97 5.92 -4.39
N LEU A 83 -9.57 5.07 -3.45
CA LEU A 83 -8.78 3.87 -3.69
C LEU A 83 -9.69 2.63 -3.63
N PHE A 84 -9.61 1.78 -4.65
CA PHE A 84 -10.28 0.48 -4.66
C PHE A 84 -9.26 -0.62 -4.42
N ILE A 85 -9.53 -1.50 -3.46
CA ILE A 85 -8.74 -2.72 -3.23
C ILE A 85 -9.66 -3.93 -3.14
N ASN A 86 -9.17 -5.11 -3.49
CA ASN A 86 -9.87 -6.37 -3.29
C ASN A 86 -9.42 -7.04 -2.00
N ILE A 87 -10.40 -7.60 -1.30
CA ILE A 87 -10.21 -8.54 -0.21
C ILE A 87 -10.52 -9.92 -0.77
N GLN A 88 -9.51 -10.78 -0.87
CA GLN A 88 -9.65 -12.15 -1.37
C GLN A 88 -9.74 -13.13 -0.21
N HIS A 89 -10.61 -14.14 -0.36
CA HIS A 89 -10.81 -15.27 0.57
C HIS A 89 -10.81 -14.89 2.06
N PRO A 90 -11.55 -13.84 2.47
CA PRO A 90 -11.57 -13.48 3.87
C PRO A 90 -12.12 -14.62 4.73
N GLY A 91 -11.65 -14.72 5.96
CA GLY A 91 -12.14 -15.66 6.95
C GLY A 91 -13.39 -15.16 7.68
N ASN A 92 -13.80 -15.93 8.67
CA ASN A 92 -14.90 -15.61 9.59
C ASN A 92 -16.20 -15.24 8.85
N THR A 93 -16.87 -14.18 9.30
CA THR A 93 -18.15 -13.69 8.77
C THR A 93 -17.98 -12.41 7.94
N TRP A 94 -16.76 -12.09 7.51
CA TRP A 94 -16.50 -10.86 6.76
C TRP A 94 -17.26 -10.84 5.43
N GLY A 95 -17.99 -9.74 5.20
CA GLY A 95 -18.77 -9.58 3.97
C GLY A 95 -19.96 -10.54 3.86
N ALA A 96 -20.29 -11.28 4.93
CA ALA A 96 -21.48 -12.13 4.95
C ALA A 96 -22.75 -11.28 4.78
N VAL A 97 -23.72 -11.84 4.07
CA VAL A 97 -25.06 -11.22 3.96
C VAL A 97 -25.78 -11.29 5.29
N ALA A 98 -26.76 -10.41 5.51
CA ALA A 98 -27.56 -10.41 6.74
C ALA A 98 -28.17 -11.79 7.00
N GLY A 99 -27.91 -12.36 8.19
CA GLY A 99 -28.36 -13.70 8.59
C GLY A 99 -27.50 -14.86 8.08
N GLY A 100 -26.44 -14.59 7.31
CA GLY A 100 -25.48 -15.59 6.84
C GLY A 100 -24.16 -15.57 7.62
N SER A 101 -23.37 -16.63 7.45
CA SER A 101 -22.02 -16.76 8.03
C SER A 101 -20.92 -16.96 6.98
N THR A 102 -21.27 -17.21 5.72
CA THR A 102 -20.29 -17.45 4.66
C THR A 102 -19.54 -16.15 4.32
N PRO A 103 -18.21 -16.12 4.50
CA PRO A 103 -17.44 -14.94 4.15
C PRO A 103 -17.40 -14.73 2.64
N ARG A 104 -17.25 -13.47 2.21
CA ARG A 104 -17.29 -13.10 0.79
C ARG A 104 -16.13 -12.17 0.45
N SER A 105 -15.41 -12.53 -0.60
CA SER A 105 -14.50 -11.59 -1.26
C SER A 105 -15.26 -10.35 -1.72
N ALA A 106 -14.62 -9.20 -1.64
CA ALA A 106 -15.22 -7.92 -2.00
C ALA A 106 -14.18 -6.95 -2.55
N THR A 107 -14.62 -6.06 -3.44
CA THR A 107 -13.90 -4.81 -3.71
C THR A 107 -14.36 -3.78 -2.67
N VAL A 108 -13.43 -3.23 -1.90
CA VAL A 108 -13.70 -2.17 -0.95
C VAL A 108 -13.24 -0.84 -1.50
N MET A 109 -13.98 0.21 -1.15
CA MET A 109 -13.70 1.59 -1.50
C MET A 109 -13.15 2.30 -0.26
N ILE A 110 -11.97 2.89 -0.38
CA ILE A 110 -11.35 3.69 0.67
C ILE A 110 -11.37 5.15 0.23
N THR A 111 -11.90 6.01 1.10
CA THR A 111 -12.00 7.47 0.91
C THR A 111 -11.63 8.16 2.21
N LYS A 112 -11.12 9.40 2.13
CA LYS A 112 -11.00 10.25 3.32
C LYS A 112 -12.35 10.87 3.69
N GLU A 113 -12.64 11.01 4.99
CA GLU A 113 -13.88 11.61 5.49
C GLU A 113 -14.02 13.09 5.09
N ASP A 114 -12.90 13.80 4.98
CA ASP A 114 -12.83 15.21 4.55
C ASP A 114 -12.99 15.39 3.02
N GLY A 115 -13.08 14.30 2.25
CA GLY A 115 -13.17 14.33 0.79
C GLY A 115 -11.89 14.80 0.08
N ASP A 116 -10.78 14.88 0.80
CA ASP A 116 -9.46 15.24 0.26
C ASP A 116 -8.77 14.02 -0.39
N VAL A 117 -7.65 14.26 -1.06
CA VAL A 117 -6.89 13.22 -1.75
C VAL A 117 -6.22 12.27 -0.75
N ILE A 118 -6.14 10.99 -1.13
CA ILE A 118 -5.41 9.97 -0.37
C ILE A 118 -3.90 10.24 -0.51
N LEU A 119 -3.20 10.32 0.63
CA LEU A 119 -1.79 10.72 0.76
C LEU A 119 -1.52 12.13 0.20
N ALA A 120 -2.05 13.15 0.89
CA ALA A 120 -1.90 14.57 0.53
C ALA A 120 -0.50 15.16 0.81
N GLU A 121 0.37 14.42 1.48
CA GLU A 121 1.61 14.97 2.04
C GLU A 121 2.71 15.07 0.97
N SER A 122 2.79 16.27 0.38
CA SER A 122 3.87 16.86 -0.44
C SER A 122 3.81 16.72 -1.97
N PHE A 123 2.85 17.41 -2.60
CA PHE A 123 3.18 18.18 -3.82
C PHE A 123 3.31 19.64 -3.42
N GLU A 124 4.46 19.98 -2.83
CA GLU A 124 4.85 21.39 -2.81
C GLU A 124 4.98 21.79 -4.27
N SER A 125 4.03 22.61 -4.73
CA SER A 125 4.00 23.19 -6.07
C SER A 125 5.37 23.78 -6.32
N ALA A 126 6.16 23.18 -7.21
CA ALA A 126 7.36 23.82 -7.73
C ALA A 126 6.91 25.20 -8.23
N ALA A 127 7.35 26.26 -7.55
CA ALA A 127 7.02 27.62 -7.94
C ALA A 127 7.37 27.78 -9.42
N SER A 128 6.42 28.26 -10.21
CA SER A 128 6.64 28.58 -11.62
C SER A 128 7.88 29.47 -11.73
N PRO A 129 8.87 29.15 -12.58
CA PRO A 129 9.94 30.10 -12.86
C PRO A 129 9.30 31.35 -13.48
N ALA A 130 9.72 32.52 -12.97
CA ALA A 130 9.42 33.83 -13.52
C ALA A 130 10.14 34.05 -14.85
#